data_AF-A0A7S6MCP9-F1
#
_entry.id   AF-A0A7S6MCP9-F1
#
_cell.length_a   1.000
_cell.length_b   1.000
_cell.length_c   1.000
_cell.angle_alpha   90.00
_cell.angle_beta   90.00
_cell.angle_gamma   90.00
#
_symmetry.space_group_name_H-M   'P 1'
#
loop_
_entity.id
_entity.type
_entity.pdbx_description
1 polymer ?
#
loop_
_entity_poly.entity_id
_entity_poly.type
_entity_poly.pdbx_seq_one_letter_code
_entity_poly.pdbx_strand_id
1 'polypeptide(L)'
;MDESILRRLFRRGDEPARLARSCGLSLVDLARWASRVDHVELLVGLERVSDACFRAALARSRVIAARTLTRLASGDGDEALTDLTRRSCVDLLSACAERRREARCAAASTGVDRARRAASVKDAASLAPPVPDEEAILAALERVAREGDADDDGRGSETSSPAVPEQSDAA
;
A
#
# COMPACT_ATOMS: atom_id res chain seq x y z
N MET A 1 -16.39 -0.43 -13.81
CA MET A 1 -16.26 -1.50 -12.81
C MET A 1 -15.98 -0.82 -11.48
N ASP A 2 -16.74 -1.15 -10.44
CA ASP A 2 -16.82 -0.35 -9.21
C ASP A 2 -15.62 -0.53 -8.26
N GLU A 3 -15.26 0.54 -7.55
CA GLU A 3 -14.27 0.56 -6.44
C GLU A 3 -14.58 -0.52 -5.36
N SER A 4 -15.85 -0.94 -5.30
CA SER A 4 -16.33 -2.00 -4.40
C SER A 4 -15.65 -3.36 -4.65
N ILE A 5 -15.20 -3.67 -5.87
CA ILE A 5 -14.52 -4.92 -6.22
C ILE A 5 -13.11 -4.95 -5.61
N LEU A 6 -12.40 -3.82 -5.67
CA LEU A 6 -11.07 -3.65 -5.06
C LEU A 6 -11.15 -3.78 -3.54
N ARG A 7 -12.14 -3.16 -2.91
CA ARG A 7 -12.33 -3.27 -1.46
C ARG A 7 -12.66 -4.71 -1.02
N ARG A 8 -13.29 -5.52 -1.89
CA ARG A 8 -13.56 -6.94 -1.62
C ARG A 8 -12.32 -7.82 -1.83
N LEU A 9 -11.51 -7.57 -2.87
CA LEU A 9 -10.22 -8.25 -3.11
C LEU A 9 -9.31 -8.24 -1.88
N PHE A 10 -9.30 -7.12 -1.16
CA PHE A 10 -8.41 -6.90 -0.02
C PHE A 10 -9.06 -7.23 1.34
N ARG A 11 -10.33 -7.66 1.39
CA ARG A 11 -10.84 -8.36 2.58
C ARG A 11 -10.22 -9.76 2.58
N ARG A 12 -9.41 -10.01 3.61
CA ARG A 12 -8.57 -11.20 3.72
C ARG A 12 -9.28 -12.50 3.35
N GLY A 13 -8.69 -13.21 2.39
CA GLY A 13 -8.81 -14.65 2.24
C GLY A 13 -9.88 -15.14 1.28
N ASP A 14 -10.55 -14.25 0.53
CA ASP A 14 -11.46 -14.73 -0.50
C ASP A 14 -10.69 -15.29 -1.70
N GLU A 15 -10.97 -16.54 -2.01
CA GLU A 15 -10.46 -17.21 -3.19
C GLU A 15 -10.88 -16.44 -4.46
N PRO A 16 -10.00 -16.27 -5.47
CA PRO A 16 -10.30 -15.47 -6.67
C PRO A 16 -11.60 -15.89 -7.36
N ALA A 17 -11.91 -17.19 -7.36
CA ALA A 17 -13.15 -17.73 -7.91
C ALA A 17 -14.41 -17.32 -7.13
N ARG A 18 -14.31 -17.14 -5.81
CA ARG A 18 -15.42 -16.67 -4.97
C ARG A 18 -15.66 -15.18 -5.18
N LEU A 19 -14.59 -14.41 -5.27
CA LEU A 19 -14.66 -12.99 -5.58
C LEU A 19 -15.27 -12.74 -6.97
N ALA A 20 -14.80 -13.44 -8.00
CA ALA A 20 -15.32 -13.34 -9.37
C ALA A 20 -16.85 -13.56 -9.38
N ARG A 21 -17.31 -14.64 -8.74
CA ARG A 21 -18.75 -14.94 -8.56
C ARG A 21 -19.50 -13.83 -7.83
N SER A 22 -18.94 -13.27 -6.75
CA SER A 22 -19.57 -12.19 -5.99
C SER A 22 -19.73 -10.87 -6.76
N CYS A 23 -18.99 -10.72 -7.87
CA CYS A 23 -19.02 -9.55 -8.74
C CYS A 23 -19.77 -9.83 -10.05
N GLY A 24 -20.35 -11.02 -10.23
CA GLY A 24 -21.00 -11.42 -11.48
C GLY A 24 -20.02 -11.59 -12.65
N LEU A 25 -18.75 -11.87 -12.37
CA LEU A 25 -17.70 -12.02 -13.37
C LEU A 25 -17.25 -13.47 -13.49
N SER A 26 -16.81 -13.86 -14.69
CA SER A 26 -16.02 -15.07 -14.83
C SER A 26 -14.62 -14.86 -14.25
N LEU A 27 -13.93 -15.96 -13.90
CA LEU A 27 -12.55 -15.90 -13.43
C LEU A 27 -11.61 -15.31 -14.51
N VAL A 28 -11.92 -15.58 -15.79
CA VAL A 28 -11.15 -15.08 -16.93
C VAL A 28 -11.33 -13.56 -17.08
N ASP A 29 -12.53 -13.04 -16.91
CA ASP A 29 -12.79 -11.60 -17.00
C ASP A 29 -12.15 -10.84 -15.84
N LEU A 30 -12.17 -11.42 -14.64
CA LEU A 30 -11.46 -10.88 -13.48
C LEU A 30 -9.95 -10.85 -13.74
N ALA A 31 -9.38 -11.92 -14.29
CA ALA A 31 -7.95 -11.98 -14.62
C ALA A 31 -7.58 -10.95 -15.69
N ARG A 32 -8.35 -10.87 -16.79
CA ARG A 32 -8.13 -9.90 -17.86
C ARG A 32 -8.25 -8.46 -17.36
N TRP A 33 -9.21 -8.19 -16.47
CA TRP A 33 -9.35 -6.89 -15.82
C TRP A 33 -8.11 -6.56 -14.98
N ALA A 34 -7.63 -7.49 -14.15
CA ALA A 34 -6.47 -7.29 -13.28
C ALA A 34 -5.15 -7.12 -14.07
N SER A 35 -5.07 -7.63 -15.30
CA SER A 35 -3.89 -7.48 -16.17
C SER A 35 -3.81 -6.14 -16.91
N ARG A 36 -4.84 -5.29 -16.85
CA ARG A 36 -4.76 -3.95 -17.45
C ARG A 36 -3.81 -3.07 -16.63
N VAL A 37 -2.94 -2.33 -17.31
CA VAL A 37 -1.85 -1.54 -16.69
C VAL A 37 -2.38 -0.64 -15.57
N ASP A 38 -3.43 0.14 -15.82
CA ASP A 38 -4.04 1.04 -14.83
C ASP A 38 -4.49 0.30 -13.56
N HIS A 39 -5.01 -0.92 -13.71
CA HIS A 39 -5.46 -1.73 -12.59
C HIS A 39 -4.29 -2.41 -11.86
N VAL A 40 -3.21 -2.76 -12.56
CA VAL A 40 -1.99 -3.29 -11.93
C VAL A 40 -1.40 -2.24 -10.99
N GLU A 41 -1.28 -0.98 -11.44
CA GLU A 41 -0.76 0.10 -10.59
C GLU A 41 -1.62 0.32 -9.36
N LEU A 42 -2.95 0.28 -9.53
CA LEU A 42 -3.90 0.40 -8.43
C LEU A 42 -3.80 -0.76 -7.44
N LEU A 43 -3.66 -2.00 -7.93
CA LEU A 43 -3.46 -3.20 -7.10
C LEU A 43 -2.15 -3.13 -6.32
N VAL A 44 -1.07 -2.67 -6.94
CA VAL A 44 0.23 -2.43 -6.27
C VAL A 44 0.10 -1.32 -5.21
N GLY A 45 -0.60 -0.25 -5.52
CA GLY A 45 -0.89 0.82 -4.56
C GLY A 45 -1.64 0.31 -3.34
N LEU A 46 -2.70 -0.48 -3.57
CA LEU A 46 -3.49 -1.10 -2.49
C LEU A 46 -2.69 -2.11 -1.67
N GLU A 47 -1.82 -2.91 -2.29
CA GLU A 47 -0.92 -3.81 -1.59
C GLU A 47 -0.01 -3.03 -0.63
N ARG A 48 0.60 -1.94 -1.09
CA ARG A 48 1.45 -1.07 -0.27
C ARG A 48 0.67 -0.44 0.89
N VAL A 49 -0.55 0.01 0.65
CA VAL A 49 -1.42 0.56 1.70
C VAL A 49 -1.80 -0.51 2.73
N SER A 50 -2.17 -1.71 2.28
CA SER A 50 -2.47 -2.86 3.14
C SER A 50 -1.28 -3.23 4.02
N ASP A 51 -0.07 -3.29 3.45
CA ASP A 51 1.15 -3.54 4.19
C ASP A 51 1.46 -2.43 5.22
N ALA A 52 1.28 -1.15 4.84
CA ALA A 52 1.43 -0.02 5.75
C ALA A 52 0.44 -0.10 6.92
N CYS A 53 -0.84 -0.41 6.67
CA CYS A 53 -1.85 -0.61 7.70
C CYS A 53 -1.51 -1.78 8.62
N PHE A 54 -1.04 -2.91 8.07
CA PHE A 54 -0.60 -4.06 8.87
C PHE A 54 0.60 -3.70 9.77
N ARG A 55 1.60 -3.00 9.22
CA ARG A 55 2.74 -2.49 10.00
C ARG A 55 2.31 -1.54 11.10
N ALA A 56 1.35 -0.65 10.85
CA ALA A 56 0.81 0.26 11.86
C ALA A 56 0.04 -0.49 12.97
N ALA A 57 -0.79 -1.48 12.61
CA ALA A 57 -1.49 -2.33 13.56
C ALA A 57 -0.52 -3.14 14.44
N LEU A 58 0.54 -3.69 13.84
CA LEU A 58 1.61 -4.39 14.55
C LEU A 58 2.41 -3.46 15.45
N ALA A 59 2.67 -2.22 15.02
CA ALA A 59 3.33 -1.22 15.86
C ALA A 59 2.46 -0.88 17.08
N ARG A 60 1.15 -0.68 16.90
CA ARG A 60 0.21 -0.44 17.98
C ARG A 60 0.16 -1.59 18.98
N SER A 61 0.07 -2.84 18.52
CA SER A 61 0.05 -4.01 19.41
C SER A 61 1.35 -4.14 20.21
N ARG A 62 2.50 -3.83 19.61
CA ARG A 62 3.79 -3.76 20.30
C ARG A 62 3.82 -2.69 21.38
N VAL A 63 3.25 -1.51 21.13
CA VAL A 63 3.16 -0.44 22.14
C VAL A 63 2.28 -0.87 23.32
N ILE A 64 1.13 -1.49 23.04
CA ILE A 64 0.23 -2.01 24.08
C ILE A 64 0.95 -3.07 24.92
N ALA A 65 1.60 -4.04 24.27
CA ALA A 65 2.38 -5.07 24.95
C ALA A 65 3.48 -4.46 25.82
N ALA A 66 4.27 -3.53 25.27
CA ALA A 66 5.33 -2.85 26.02
C ALA A 66 4.77 -2.13 27.26
N ARG A 67 3.64 -1.42 27.13
CA ARG A 67 2.98 -0.74 28.26
C ARG A 67 2.55 -1.73 29.35
N THR A 68 1.99 -2.88 28.96
CA THR A 68 1.63 -3.94 29.90
C THR A 68 2.86 -4.50 30.62
N LEU A 69 3.94 -4.79 29.89
CA LEU A 69 5.21 -5.25 30.47
C LEU A 69 5.79 -4.22 31.45
N THR A 70 5.72 -2.92 31.13
CA THR A 70 6.17 -1.86 32.05
C THR A 70 5.35 -1.83 33.34
N ARG A 71 4.01 -1.96 33.26
CA ARG A 71 3.14 -2.03 34.45
C ARG A 71 3.44 -3.24 35.32
N LEU A 72 3.66 -4.40 34.70
CA LEU A 72 4.07 -5.61 35.41
C LEU A 72 5.45 -5.42 36.07
N ALA A 73 6.37 -4.76 35.37
CA ALA A 73 7.71 -4.50 35.90
C ALA A 73 7.69 -3.52 37.09
N SER A 74 6.84 -2.48 37.07
CA SER A 74 6.73 -1.51 38.16
C SER A 74 6.07 -2.05 39.43
N GLY A 75 5.55 -3.29 39.42
CA GLY A 75 4.93 -3.90 40.60
C GLY A 75 3.53 -3.35 40.91
N ASP A 76 2.86 -2.76 39.92
CA ASP A 76 1.53 -2.17 40.06
C ASP A 76 0.41 -3.25 40.00
N GLY A 77 0.72 -4.48 40.43
CA GLY A 77 -0.14 -5.66 40.32
C GLY A 77 0.22 -6.76 41.32
N ASP A 78 -0.70 -7.74 41.47
CA ASP A 78 -0.73 -8.82 42.46
C ASP A 78 0.65 -9.43 42.84
N GLU A 79 1.05 -9.33 44.11
CA GLU A 79 2.42 -9.58 44.62
C GLU A 79 2.93 -11.03 44.42
N ALA A 80 2.05 -11.99 44.18
CA ALA A 80 2.42 -13.41 44.09
C ALA A 80 2.84 -13.87 42.68
N LEU A 81 2.43 -13.15 41.63
CA LEU A 81 2.80 -13.47 40.24
C LEU A 81 4.00 -12.64 39.74
N THR A 82 4.50 -11.69 40.54
CA THR A 82 5.28 -10.57 40.02
C THR A 82 6.72 -10.89 39.68
N ASP A 83 7.48 -11.70 40.43
CA ASP A 83 8.94 -11.74 40.21
C ASP A 83 9.37 -12.56 39.00
N LEU A 84 8.81 -13.75 38.80
CA LEU A 84 9.11 -14.55 37.60
C LEU A 84 8.61 -13.81 36.34
N THR A 85 7.39 -13.28 36.39
CA THR A 85 6.79 -12.56 35.27
C THR A 85 7.54 -11.26 34.97
N ARG A 86 7.94 -10.49 36.00
CA ARG A 86 8.79 -9.29 35.88
C ARG A 86 10.13 -9.63 35.24
N ARG A 87 10.80 -10.70 35.69
CA ARG A 87 12.08 -11.12 35.12
C ARG A 87 11.94 -11.51 33.65
N SER A 88 10.93 -12.32 33.30
CA SER A 88 10.63 -12.65 31.91
C SER A 88 10.27 -11.43 31.05
N CYS A 89 9.56 -10.45 31.62
CA CYS A 89 9.25 -9.18 30.95
C CYS A 89 10.53 -8.38 30.65
N VAL A 90 11.43 -8.26 31.63
CA VAL A 90 12.72 -7.56 31.48
C VAL A 90 13.60 -8.29 30.46
N ASP A 91 13.65 -9.61 30.49
CA ASP A 91 14.42 -10.42 29.53
C ASP A 91 13.89 -10.25 28.10
N LEU A 92 12.57 -10.27 27.91
CA LEU A 92 11.93 -10.03 26.61
C LEU A 92 12.20 -8.60 26.10
N LEU A 93 12.08 -7.58 26.96
CA LEU A 93 12.36 -6.20 26.60
C LEU A 93 13.83 -6.01 26.21
N SER A 94 14.75 -6.64 26.95
CA SER A 94 16.18 -6.60 26.68
C SER A 94 16.51 -7.31 25.36
N ALA A 95 15.97 -8.50 25.12
CA ALA A 95 16.14 -9.22 23.86
C ALA A 95 15.54 -8.45 22.65
N CYS A 96 14.46 -7.71 22.84
CA CYS A 96 13.92 -6.81 21.81
C CYS A 96 14.81 -5.60 21.55
N ALA A 97 15.40 -5.02 22.59
CA ALA A 97 16.34 -3.91 22.46
C ALA A 97 17.61 -4.33 21.71
N GLU A 98 18.15 -5.51 22.04
CA GLU A 98 19.35 -6.06 21.39
C GLU A 98 19.09 -6.36 19.91
N ARG A 99 18.00 -7.06 19.58
CA ARG A 99 17.61 -7.28 18.17
C ARG A 99 17.42 -5.99 17.38
N ARG A 100 16.94 -4.91 18.00
CA ARG A 100 16.86 -3.59 17.34
C ARG A 100 18.23 -2.99 17.10
N ARG A 101 19.19 -3.18 18.00
CA ARG A 101 20.57 -2.72 17.81
C ARG A 101 21.23 -3.48 16.65
N GLU A 102 21.12 -4.81 16.66
CA GLU A 102 21.61 -5.67 15.57
C GLU A 102 21.03 -5.28 14.22
N ALA A 103 19.70 -5.09 14.14
CA ALA A 103 19.04 -4.68 12.89
C ALA A 103 19.52 -3.30 12.40
N ARG A 104 19.80 -2.36 13.29
CA ARG A 104 20.37 -1.05 12.93
C ARG A 104 21.81 -1.17 12.43
N CYS A 105 22.64 -1.99 13.07
CA CYS A 105 24.01 -2.25 12.62
C CYS A 105 24.03 -2.94 11.25
N ALA A 106 23.13 -3.92 11.03
CA ALA A 106 23.00 -4.61 9.74
C ALA A 106 22.47 -3.67 8.62
N ALA A 107 21.55 -2.77 8.94
CA ALA A 107 21.09 -1.75 8.00
C ALA A 107 22.20 -0.74 7.65
N ALA A 108 23.06 -0.38 8.61
CA ALA A 108 24.18 0.51 8.38
C ALA A 108 25.25 -0.13 7.48
N SER A 109 25.56 -1.41 7.66
CA SER A 109 26.54 -2.12 6.81
C SER A 109 26.05 -2.34 5.39
N THR A 110 24.76 -2.68 5.20
CA THR A 110 24.16 -2.86 3.87
C THR A 110 23.96 -1.55 3.11
N GLY A 111 23.78 -0.42 3.81
CA GLY A 111 23.73 0.91 3.20
C GLY A 111 25.05 1.31 2.51
N VAL A 112 26.19 0.94 3.09
CA VAL A 112 27.52 1.20 2.51
C VAL A 112 27.72 0.39 1.22
N ASP A 113 27.28 -0.87 1.19
CA ASP A 113 27.37 -1.69 -0.01
C ASP A 113 26.42 -1.22 -1.12
N ARG A 114 25.24 -0.71 -0.76
CA ARG A 114 24.30 -0.14 -1.74
C ARG A 114 24.83 1.15 -2.36
N ALA A 115 25.43 2.03 -1.57
CA ALA A 115 26.10 3.23 -2.07
C ALA A 115 27.31 2.89 -2.95
N ARG A 116 28.11 1.89 -2.56
CA ARG A 116 29.26 1.40 -3.33
C ARG A 116 28.85 0.77 -4.66
N ARG A 117 27.76 0.00 -4.71
CA ARG A 117 27.21 -0.53 -5.96
C ARG A 117 26.62 0.57 -6.86
N ALA A 118 25.95 1.57 -6.29
CA ALA A 118 25.46 2.72 -7.06
C ALA A 118 26.60 3.55 -7.68
N ALA A 119 27.75 3.66 -6.98
CA ALA A 119 28.95 4.31 -7.52
C ALA A 119 29.60 3.49 -8.65
N SER A 120 29.53 2.16 -8.59
CA SER A 120 30.07 1.26 -9.62
C SER A 120 29.24 1.24 -10.92
N VAL A 121 27.93 1.54 -10.84
CA VAL A 121 27.06 1.66 -12.04
C VAL A 121 27.29 2.96 -12.81
N LYS A 122 27.92 3.98 -12.21
CA LYS A 122 28.22 5.26 -12.89
C LYS A 122 29.21 5.11 -14.06
N ASP A 123 30.03 4.06 -14.08
CA ASP A 123 30.94 3.78 -15.21
C ASP A 123 30.25 3.01 -16.36
N ALA A 124 29.09 2.41 -16.13
CA ALA A 124 28.31 1.69 -17.14
C ALA A 124 27.25 2.56 -17.84
N ALA A 125 27.02 3.79 -17.36
CA ALA A 125 26.00 4.71 -17.88
C ALA A 125 26.43 5.51 -19.13
N SER A 126 27.61 5.23 -19.70
CA SER A 126 28.14 5.89 -20.91
C SER A 126 27.39 5.56 -22.22
N LEU A 127 26.41 4.64 -22.17
CA LEU A 127 25.58 4.25 -23.33
C LEU A 127 24.12 4.69 -23.24
N ALA A 128 23.73 5.45 -22.21
CA ALA A 128 22.38 5.99 -22.12
C ALA A 128 22.26 7.23 -23.02
N PRO A 129 21.14 7.40 -23.75
CA PRO A 129 20.88 8.64 -24.48
C PRO A 129 20.94 9.83 -23.51
N PRO A 130 21.45 10.99 -23.95
CA PRO A 130 21.53 12.16 -23.11
C PRO A 130 20.14 12.48 -22.57
N VAL A 131 20.07 12.75 -21.26
CA VAL A 131 18.84 13.20 -20.61
C VAL A 131 18.40 14.47 -21.33
N PRO A 132 17.16 14.56 -21.83
CA PRO A 132 16.66 15.76 -22.48
C PRO A 132 16.75 16.93 -21.50
N ASP A 133 17.19 18.08 -21.99
CA ASP A 133 17.24 19.31 -21.21
C ASP A 133 15.83 19.83 -20.89
N GLU A 134 15.76 20.79 -19.97
CA GLU A 134 14.51 21.41 -19.53
C GLU A 134 13.71 21.99 -20.71
N GLU A 135 14.40 22.52 -21.71
CA GLU A 135 13.82 23.09 -22.92
C GLU A 135 13.13 22.03 -23.80
N ALA A 136 13.77 20.87 -23.99
CA ALA A 136 13.17 19.74 -24.72
C ALA A 136 11.94 19.16 -24.00
N ILE A 137 11.95 19.16 -22.66
CA ILE A 137 10.80 18.72 -21.84
C ILE A 137 9.63 19.70 -22.01
N LEU A 138 9.89 21.01 -21.92
CA LEU A 138 8.86 22.04 -22.09
C LEU A 138 8.26 22.03 -23.51
N ALA A 139 9.10 21.88 -24.53
CA ALA A 139 8.64 21.77 -25.92
C ALA A 139 7.79 20.52 -26.19
N ALA A 140 8.06 19.40 -25.49
CA ALA A 140 7.24 18.20 -25.57
C ALA A 140 5.87 18.41 -24.91
N LEU A 141 5.84 19.04 -23.73
CA LEU A 141 4.60 19.34 -23.00
C LEU A 141 3.69 20.31 -23.76
N GLU A 142 4.26 21.35 -24.38
CA GLU A 142 3.51 22.27 -25.22
C GLU A 142 2.86 21.60 -26.44
N ARG A 143 3.50 20.56 -26.99
CA ARG A 143 2.96 19.82 -28.14
C ARG A 143 1.75 18.99 -27.74
N VAL A 144 1.85 18.29 -26.61
CA VAL A 144 0.75 17.49 -26.04
C VAL A 144 -0.44 18.39 -25.67
N ALA A 145 -0.17 19.58 -25.14
CA ALA A 145 -1.23 20.56 -24.84
C ALA A 145 -2.00 21.01 -26.09
N ARG A 146 -1.30 21.24 -27.22
CA ARG A 146 -1.95 21.63 -28.48
C ARG A 146 -2.73 20.48 -29.14
N GLU A 147 -2.28 19.24 -28.97
CA GLU A 147 -2.99 18.07 -29.50
C GLU A 147 -4.26 17.74 -28.70
N GLY A 148 -4.30 18.03 -27.40
CA GLY A 148 -5.45 17.77 -26.53
C GLY A 148 -6.68 18.64 -26.78
N ASP A 149 -6.51 19.87 -27.27
CA ASP A 149 -7.63 20.79 -27.54
C ASP A 149 -8.35 20.54 -28.86
N ALA A 150 -7.78 19.71 -29.76
CA ALA A 150 -8.35 19.48 -31.09
C ALA A 150 -9.48 18.42 -31.11
N ASP A 151 -9.66 17.64 -30.03
CA ASP A 151 -10.56 16.48 -30.01
C ASP A 151 -11.87 16.68 -29.20
N ASP A 152 -12.11 17.86 -28.59
CA ASP A 152 -13.25 18.10 -27.68
C ASP A 152 -14.46 18.85 -28.28
N ASP A 153 -14.54 19.01 -29.61
CA ASP A 153 -15.67 19.75 -30.24
C ASP A 153 -16.89 18.88 -30.64
N GLY A 154 -16.92 17.59 -30.29
CA GLY A 154 -17.72 16.62 -31.05
C GLY A 154 -18.88 15.86 -30.37
N ARG A 155 -19.04 15.85 -29.04
CA ARG A 155 -20.06 14.97 -28.40
C ARG A 155 -21.12 15.74 -27.61
N GLY A 156 -22.08 16.26 -28.37
CA GLY A 156 -23.41 16.60 -27.87
C GLY A 156 -24.01 15.42 -27.12
N SER A 157 -24.14 15.56 -25.80
CA SER A 157 -24.84 14.61 -24.94
C SER A 157 -26.26 15.10 -24.73
N GLU A 158 -27.16 14.69 -25.63
CA GLU A 158 -28.60 14.70 -25.39
C GLU A 158 -28.91 13.73 -24.24
N THR A 159 -28.94 14.23 -23.01
CA THR A 159 -29.42 13.46 -21.85
C THR A 159 -30.91 13.68 -21.71
N SER A 160 -31.65 12.86 -22.47
CA SER A 160 -33.08 12.64 -22.28
C SER A 160 -33.31 12.06 -20.88
N SER A 161 -33.93 12.84 -19.99
CA SER A 161 -34.34 12.43 -18.65
C SER A 161 -35.55 11.49 -18.72
N PRO A 162 -35.49 10.25 -18.20
CA PRO A 162 -36.69 9.48 -17.96
C PRO A 162 -37.31 9.89 -16.61
N ALA A 163 -38.56 10.33 -16.66
CA ALA A 163 -39.40 10.60 -15.51
C ALA A 163 -39.59 9.33 -14.67
N VAL A 164 -39.34 9.42 -13.36
CA VAL A 164 -39.64 8.35 -12.39
C VAL A 164 -41.01 8.65 -11.77
N PRO A 165 -41.99 7.73 -11.84
CA PRO A 165 -43.29 7.92 -11.20
C PRO A 165 -43.20 7.64 -9.69
N GLU A 166 -43.83 8.52 -8.90
CA GLU A 166 -44.17 8.34 -7.49
C GLU A 166 -44.98 7.05 -7.31
N GLN A 167 -44.46 6.10 -6.52
CA GLN A 167 -45.26 5.02 -5.98
C GLN A 167 -45.68 5.33 -4.54
N SER A 168 -46.98 5.58 -4.47
CA SER A 168 -47.84 5.80 -3.32
C SER A 168 -47.70 4.76 -2.21
N ASP A 169 -47.71 5.25 -0.98
CA ASP A 169 -48.09 4.55 0.24
C ASP A 169 -49.37 3.71 0.05
N ALA A 170 -49.39 2.52 0.64
CA ALA A 170 -50.62 1.93 1.18
C ALA A 170 -50.31 0.82 2.21
N ALA A 171 -50.70 1.13 3.45
CA ALA A 171 -51.20 0.27 4.55
C ALA A 171 -50.26 -0.73 5.24
#